data_AF-A0A973ACL7-F1
#
_entry.id   AF-A0A973ACL7-F1
#
_cell.length_a   1.000
_cell.length_b   1.000
_cell.length_c   1.000
_cell.angle_alpha   90.00
_cell.angle_beta   90.00
_cell.angle_gamma   90.00
#
_symmetry.space_group_name_H-M   'P 1'
#
loop_
_entity.id
_entity.type
_entity.pdbx_description
1 polymer ?
#
loop_
_entity_poly.entity_id
_entity_poly.type
_entity_poly.pdbx_seq_one_letter_code
_entity_poly.pdbx_strand_id
1 'polypeptide(L)'
;MFRLLNIEIHKLKHSRASRVLILIYFILLTSIALIAAIKFDIGPIKFHLAEQGIFNFPYIWHFNTFMASIFKFFLLLVIVSMMANEYSNKTLKQNLIDGLSKKEFV
;
A
#
# COMPACT_ATOMS: atom_id res chain seq x y z
N MET A 1 -23.42 -0.31 -9.05
CA MET A 1 -21.98 -0.09 -8.81
C MET A 1 -21.63 0.13 -7.34
N PHE A 2 -22.27 1.06 -6.61
CA PHE A 2 -21.96 1.28 -5.17
C PHE A 2 -22.04 0.03 -4.28
N ARG A 3 -22.96 -0.90 -4.59
CA ARG A 3 -23.06 -2.20 -3.90
C ARG A 3 -21.76 -3.01 -3.97
N LEU A 4 -21.13 -3.11 -5.15
CA LEU A 4 -19.88 -3.87 -5.35
C LEU A 4 -18.72 -3.22 -4.59
N LEU A 5 -18.62 -1.89 -4.65
CA LEU A 5 -17.62 -1.12 -3.92
C LEU A 5 -17.76 -1.34 -2.40
N ASN A 6 -18.98 -1.31 -1.87
CA ASN A 6 -19.23 -1.56 -0.46
C ASN A 6 -18.84 -2.97 -0.02
N ILE A 7 -19.08 -3.97 -0.87
CA ILE A 7 -18.65 -5.36 -0.62
C ILE A 7 -17.12 -5.41 -0.52
N GLU A 8 -16.40 -4.79 -1.45
CA GLU A 8 -14.93 -4.82 -1.41
C GLU A 8 -14.33 -4.04 -0.25
N ILE A 9 -14.88 -2.87 0.08
CA ILE A 9 -14.49 -2.12 1.28
C ILE A 9 -14.74 -2.96 2.54
N HIS A 10 -15.85 -3.68 2.60
CA HIS A 10 -16.15 -4.56 3.72
C HIS A 10 -15.12 -5.70 3.85
N LYS A 11 -14.78 -6.38 2.75
CA LYS A 11 -13.76 -7.44 2.72
C LYS A 11 -12.40 -6.89 3.17
N LEU A 12 -11.99 -5.75 2.63
CA LEU A 12 -10.71 -5.10 2.92
C LEU A 12 -10.62 -4.68 4.40
N LYS A 13 -11.70 -4.15 4.97
CA LYS A 13 -11.76 -3.75 6.39
C LYS A 13 -11.74 -4.93 7.35
N HIS A 14 -12.32 -6.08 7.00
CA HIS A 14 -12.40 -7.23 7.90
C HIS A 14 -11.19 -8.18 7.77
N SER A 15 -10.58 -8.26 6.59
CA SER A 15 -9.35 -9.03 6.35
C SER A 15 -8.22 -8.55 7.25
N ARG A 16 -7.69 -9.44 8.10
CA ARG A 16 -6.54 -9.11 8.97
C ARG A 16 -5.29 -8.85 8.13
N ALA A 17 -5.04 -9.71 7.13
CA ALA A 17 -3.89 -9.58 6.23
C ALA A 17 -3.91 -8.26 5.47
N SER A 18 -5.03 -7.91 4.84
CA SER A 18 -5.17 -6.66 4.07
C SER A 18 -4.99 -5.43 4.96
N ARG A 19 -5.57 -5.42 6.17
CA ARG A 19 -5.37 -4.33 7.14
C ARG A 19 -3.90 -4.15 7.54
N VAL A 20 -3.22 -5.25 7.86
CA VAL A 20 -1.80 -5.21 8.25
C VAL A 20 -0.93 -4.71 7.09
N LEU A 21 -1.16 -5.21 5.88
CA LEU A 21 -0.41 -4.78 4.69
C LEU A 21 -0.61 -3.29 4.37
N ILE A 22 -1.84 -2.78 4.49
CA ILE A 22 -2.15 -1.35 4.28
C ILE A 22 -1.49 -0.49 5.37
N LEU A 23 -1.56 -0.93 6.63
CA LEU A 23 -0.93 -0.20 7.73
C LEU A 23 0.59 -0.14 7.56
N ILE A 24 1.23 -1.26 7.22
CA ILE A 24 2.66 -1.32 6.91
C ILE A 24 3.00 -0.39 5.74
N TYR A 25 2.19 -0.36 4.68
CA TYR A 25 2.39 0.54 3.53
C TYR A 25 2.46 2.01 3.96
N PHE A 26 1.49 2.50 4.75
CA PHE A 26 1.49 3.89 5.21
C PHE A 26 2.60 4.19 6.21
N ILE A 27 2.91 3.26 7.12
CA ILE A 27 4.03 3.40 8.06
C ILE A 27 5.35 3.53 7.30
N LEU A 28 5.63 2.63 6.35
CA LEU A 28 6.85 2.68 5.56
C LEU A 28 6.94 3.99 4.78
N LEU A 29 5.84 4.42 4.15
CA LEU A 29 5.82 5.67 3.38
C LEU A 29 6.13 6.89 4.27
N THR A 30 5.57 6.96 5.48
CA THR A 30 5.86 8.04 6.44
C THR A 30 7.26 7.96 7.05
N SER A 31 7.80 6.75 7.25
CA SER A 31 9.12 6.56 7.84
C SER A 31 10.26 7.09 6.98
N ILE A 32 10.07 7.18 5.66
CA ILE A 32 11.09 7.74 4.74
C ILE A 32 11.34 9.21 5.05
N ALA A 33 10.28 9.97 5.31
CA ALA A 33 10.38 11.38 5.69
C ALA A 33 11.09 11.53 7.05
N LEU A 34 10.82 10.62 7.99
CA LEU A 34 11.49 10.61 9.29
C LEU A 34 12.99 10.28 9.17
N ILE A 35 13.34 9.24 8.41
CA ILE A 35 14.74 8.84 8.18
C ILE A 35 15.51 9.98 7.49
N ALA A 36 14.88 10.66 6.54
CA ALA A 36 15.47 11.79 5.87
C ALA A 36 15.74 13.01 6.76
N ALA A 37 14.94 13.19 7.81
CA ALA A 37 15.13 14.26 8.79
C ALA A 37 16.25 13.94 9.80
N ILE A 38 16.62 12.67 9.96
CA ILE A 38 17.67 12.24 10.89
C ILE A 38 19.04 12.58 10.28
N LYS A 39 19.86 13.24 11.10
CA LYS A 39 21.27 13.52 10.82
C LYS A 39 22.09 12.28 11.20
N PHE A 40 22.74 11.66 10.22
CA PHE A 40 23.61 10.50 10.46
C PHE A 40 25.06 10.98 10.62
N ASP A 41 25.55 11.02 11.86
CA ASP A 41 26.95 11.30 12.14
C ASP A 41 27.71 9.97 12.24
N ILE A 42 28.33 9.53 11.14
CA ILE A 42 29.17 8.32 11.09
C ILE A 42 30.64 8.78 11.16
N GLY A 43 31.15 8.96 12.38
CA GLY A 43 32.54 9.36 12.61
C GLY A 43 32.88 10.75 12.03
N PRO A 44 33.97 10.93 11.25
CA PRO A 44 34.37 12.25 10.73
C PRO A 44 33.50 12.75 9.56
N ILE A 45 32.56 11.96 9.06
CA ILE A 45 31.68 12.33 7.94
C ILE A 45 30.28 12.56 8.47
N LYS A 46 29.85 13.83 8.46
CA LYS A 46 28.47 14.21 8.78
C LYS A 46 27.60 14.00 7.54
N PHE A 47 26.78 12.95 7.55
CA PHE A 47 25.88 12.65 6.44
C PHE A 47 24.51 13.25 6.73
N HIS A 48 24.18 14.31 6.00
CA HIS A 48 22.90 15.00 6.11
C HIS A 48 22.21 14.95 4.74
N LEU A 49 21.33 13.96 4.55
CA LEU A 49 20.51 13.79 3.33
C LEU A 49 19.72 15.06 2.97
N ALA A 50 19.29 15.80 3.99
CA ALA A 50 18.63 17.09 3.81
C ALA A 50 19.55 18.15 3.18
N GLU A 51 20.83 18.17 3.54
CA GLU A 51 21.82 19.12 3.03
C GLU A 51 22.32 18.73 1.63
N GLN A 52 22.11 17.48 1.20
CA GLN A 52 22.37 17.02 -0.18
C GLN A 52 21.36 17.56 -1.20
N GLY A 53 20.34 18.32 -0.77
CA GLY A 53 19.40 19.00 -1.67
C GLY A 53 18.34 18.10 -2.30
N ILE A 54 18.16 16.86 -1.82
CA ILE A 54 17.13 15.93 -2.30
C ILE A 54 15.70 16.46 -2.02
N PHE A 55 15.55 17.30 -0.98
CA PHE A 55 14.28 17.97 -0.67
C PHE A 55 14.11 19.34 -1.33
N ASN A 56 15.08 19.79 -2.14
CA ASN A 56 14.92 21.01 -2.90
C ASN A 56 13.99 20.77 -4.09
N PHE A 57 13.25 21.81 -4.46
CA PHE A 57 12.48 21.77 -5.70
C PHE A 57 13.43 21.76 -6.92
N PRO A 58 13.17 20.94 -7.96
CA PRO A 58 12.04 20.01 -8.14
C PRO A 58 12.33 18.56 -7.67
N TYR A 59 13.56 18.27 -7.22
CA TYR A 59 14.06 16.94 -6.90
C TYR A 59 13.24 16.19 -5.85
N ILE A 60 12.60 16.91 -4.93
CA ILE A 60 11.69 16.35 -3.94
C ILE A 60 10.59 15.48 -4.58
N TRP A 61 10.07 15.86 -5.75
CA TRP A 61 9.04 15.09 -6.45
C TRP A 61 9.59 13.81 -7.08
N HIS A 62 10.78 13.89 -7.67
CA HIS A 62 11.44 12.73 -8.26
C HIS A 62 11.75 11.67 -7.18
N PHE A 63 12.30 12.11 -6.05
CA PHE A 63 12.61 11.21 -4.94
C PHE A 63 11.34 10.58 -4.34
N ASN A 64 10.34 11.39 -3.97
CA ASN A 64 9.10 10.86 -3.40
C ASN A 64 8.35 9.93 -4.36
N THR A 65 8.28 10.28 -5.65
CA THR A 65 7.60 9.44 -6.65
C THR A 65 8.35 8.13 -6.87
N PHE A 66 9.69 8.18 -6.94
CA PHE A 66 10.52 6.99 -7.05
C PHE A 66 10.33 6.07 -5.85
N MET A 67 10.42 6.61 -4.63
CA MET A 67 10.20 5.84 -3.40
C MET A 67 8.77 5.26 -3.35
N ALA A 68 7.75 6.07 -3.62
CA ALA A 68 6.35 5.61 -3.66
C ALA A 68 6.13 4.50 -4.70
N SER A 69 6.86 4.53 -5.83
CA SER A 69 6.78 3.48 -6.86
C SER A 69 7.24 2.12 -6.35
N ILE A 70 8.27 2.08 -5.51
CA ILE A 70 8.76 0.85 -4.86
C ILE A 70 7.68 0.30 -3.92
N PHE A 71 7.03 1.17 -3.14
CA PHE A 71 5.97 0.75 -2.22
C PHE A 71 4.67 0.32 -2.90
N LYS A 72 4.48 0.56 -4.21
CA LYS A 72 3.34 -0.01 -4.96
C LYS A 72 3.31 -1.53 -4.90
N PHE A 73 4.46 -2.18 -4.66
CA PHE A 73 4.53 -3.62 -4.41
C PHE A 73 3.64 -4.06 -3.24
N PHE A 74 3.51 -3.25 -2.17
CA PHE A 74 2.62 -3.57 -1.05
C PHE A 74 1.14 -3.50 -1.46
N LEU A 75 0.76 -2.54 -2.30
CA LEU A 75 -0.60 -2.45 -2.84
C LEU A 75 -0.92 -3.68 -3.71
N LEU A 76 0.04 -4.14 -4.51
CA LEU A 76 -0.10 -5.38 -5.26
C LEU A 76 -0.34 -6.58 -4.33
N LEU A 77 0.43 -6.70 -3.24
CA LEU A 77 0.24 -7.76 -2.24
C LEU A 77 -1.13 -7.72 -1.59
N VAL A 78 -1.69 -6.53 -1.33
CA VAL A 78 -3.06 -6.39 -0.80
C VAL A 78 -4.07 -6.99 -1.76
N ILE A 79 -3.99 -6.67 -3.06
CA ILE A 79 -4.91 -7.18 -4.09
C ILE A 79 -4.79 -8.70 -4.20
N VAL A 80 -3.56 -9.23 -4.29
CA VAL A 80 -3.31 -10.67 -4.39
C VAL A 80 -3.83 -11.40 -3.14
N SER A 81 -3.61 -10.85 -1.94
CA SER A 81 -4.12 -11.41 -0.69
C SER A 81 -5.65 -11.44 -0.66
N MET A 82 -6.32 -10.39 -1.13
CA MET A 82 -7.79 -10.37 -1.20
C MET A 82 -8.32 -11.42 -2.18
N MET A 83 -7.72 -11.55 -3.36
CA MET A 83 -8.10 -12.59 -4.32
C MET A 83 -7.86 -14.00 -3.76
N ALA A 84 -6.69 -14.25 -3.16
CA ALA A 84 -6.38 -15.54 -2.57
C ALA A 84 -7.38 -15.93 -1.46
N ASN A 85 -7.79 -14.98 -0.63
CA ASN A 85 -8.82 -15.20 0.40
C ASN A 85 -10.18 -15.56 -0.20
N GLU A 86 -10.54 -14.99 -1.35
CA GLU A 86 -11.79 -15.27 -2.04
C GLU A 86 -11.84 -16.71 -2.59
N TYR A 87 -10.72 -17.19 -3.15
CA TYR A 87 -10.60 -18.58 -3.59
C TYR A 87 -10.52 -19.55 -2.41
N SER A 88 -9.71 -19.24 -1.39
CA SER A 88 -9.51 -20.12 -0.22
C SER A 88 -10.81 -20.33 0.57
N ASN A 89 -11.56 -19.24 0.81
CA ASN A 89 -12.83 -19.28 1.53
C ASN A 89 -14.04 -19.56 0.63
N LYS A 90 -13.83 -19.78 -0.67
CA LYS A 90 -14.88 -20.04 -1.67
C LYS A 90 -15.97 -18.95 -1.72
N THR A 91 -15.68 -17.73 -1.28
CA THR A 91 -16.67 -16.63 -1.26
C THR A 91 -17.12 -16.24 -2.65
N LEU A 92 -16.29 -16.48 -3.67
CA LEU A 92 -16.67 -16.34 -5.07
C LEU A 92 -17.94 -17.13 -5.40
N LYS A 93 -18.02 -18.39 -4.95
CA LYS A 93 -19.18 -19.25 -5.20
C LYS A 93 -20.39 -18.75 -4.42
N GLN A 94 -20.18 -18.29 -3.18
CA GLN A 94 -21.24 -17.73 -2.36
C GLN A 94 -21.84 -16.47 -3.00
N ASN A 95 -21.01 -15.57 -3.51
CA ASN A 95 -21.46 -14.35 -4.18
C ASN A 95 -22.35 -14.66 -5.42
N LEU A 96 -22.02 -15.71 -6.18
CA LEU A 96 -22.84 -16.16 -7.31
C LEU A 96 -24.19 -16.75 -6.86
N ILE A 97 -24.21 -17.50 -5.74
CA ILE A 97 -25.43 -18.05 -5.13
C ILE A 97 -26.33 -16.92 -4.62
N ASP A 98 -25.73 -15.88 -4.03
CA ASP A 98 -26.41 -14.69 -3.51
C ASP A 98 -26.92 -13.75 -4.64
N GLY A 99 -26.87 -14.20 -5.89
CA GLY A 99 -27.45 -13.51 -7.04
C GLY A 99 -26.55 -12.50 -7.73
N LEU A 100 -25.24 -12.49 -7.44
CA LEU A 100 -24.28 -11.70 -8.21
C LEU A 100 -24.05 -12.37 -9.58
N SER A 101 -24.19 -11.62 -10.68
CA SER A 101 -23.90 -12.16 -12.00
C SER A 101 -22.39 -12.24 -12.23
N LYS A 102 -21.94 -13.19 -13.07
CA LYS A 102 -20.51 -13.31 -13.44
C LYS A 102 -19.94 -12.04 -14.07
N LYS A 103 -20.78 -11.25 -14.74
CA LYS A 103 -20.41 -9.98 -15.37
C LYS A 103 -20.29 -8.83 -14.36
N GLU A 104 -20.92 -8.93 -13.19
CA GLU A 104 -20.77 -7.94 -12.12
C GLU A 104 -19.57 -8.24 -11.23
N PHE A 105 -19.06 -9.48 -11.27
CA PHE A 105 -17.89 -9.89 -10.52
C PHE A 105 -16.56 -9.54 -11.22
N VAL A 106 -16.52 -9.64 -12.55
CA VAL A 106 -15.36 -9.28 -13.40
C VAL A 106 -15.41 -7.80 -13.76
#